data_AF-A0A9N8WN20-F1
#
_entry.id   AF-A0A9N8WN20-F1
#
_cell.length_a   1.000
_cell.length_b   1.000
_cell.length_c   1.000
_cell.angle_alpha   90.00
_cell.angle_beta   90.00
_cell.angle_gamma   90.00
#
_symmetry.space_group_name_H-M   'P 1'
#
loop_
_entity.id
_entity.type
_entity.pdbx_description
1 polymer ?
#
loop_
_entity_poly.entity_id
_entity_poly.type
_entity_poly.pdbx_seq_one_letter_code
_entity_poly.pdbx_strand_id
1 'polypeptide(L)'
;MNLIDGQLEIKMSPVSFQTDAQKRSRNHEANGAEYGSSQACFSLPTGDVLGPDGCAILHSRWNTLSDEQKEQTFPPIAPNYIVELRSRSDSPQQVHRKMKRWMEGGVDEGGIDRSL
;
A
#
# COMPACT_ATOMS: atom_id res chain seq x y z
N MET A 1 -8.24 20.66 -11.81
CA MET A 1 -8.16 20.17 -10.42
C MET A 1 -6.68 20.08 -10.13
N ASN A 2 -6.09 21.11 -9.54
CA ASN A 2 -4.64 21.26 -9.43
C ASN A 2 -4.18 20.78 -8.06
N LEU A 3 -3.46 19.65 -8.05
CA LEU A 3 -2.65 19.21 -6.92
C LEU A 3 -1.35 20.02 -6.94
N ILE A 4 -1.33 21.13 -6.21
CA ILE A 4 -0.15 21.98 -6.05
C ILE A 4 0.42 21.66 -4.66
N ASP A 5 1.67 21.19 -4.63
CA ASP A 5 2.57 21.07 -3.47
C ASP A 5 2.50 19.84 -2.53
N GLY A 6 1.90 18.73 -2.94
CA GLY A 6 1.98 17.46 -2.20
C GLY A 6 2.40 16.31 -3.10
N GLN A 7 3.70 16.01 -3.17
CA GLN A 7 4.20 14.81 -3.89
C GLN A 7 3.50 13.56 -3.35
N LEU A 8 2.64 12.98 -4.19
CA LEU A 8 2.04 11.67 -3.99
C LEU A 8 3.10 10.64 -4.33
N GLU A 9 3.60 9.91 -3.33
CA GLU A 9 4.50 8.79 -3.58
C GLU A 9 3.69 7.49 -3.48
N ILE A 10 3.63 6.75 -4.59
CA ILE A 10 3.15 5.37 -4.58
C ILE A 10 4.31 4.53 -4.07
N LYS A 11 4.49 4.45 -2.74
CA LYS A 11 5.47 3.55 -2.16
C LYS A 11 4.94 2.13 -2.21
N MET A 12 5.51 1.33 -3.11
CA MET A 12 5.50 -0.13 -3.00
C MET A 12 6.75 -0.57 -2.22
N SER A 13 6.66 -1.68 -1.49
CA SER A 13 7.69 -2.17 -0.57
C SER A 13 9.10 -2.01 -1.12
N PRO A 14 10.10 -1.65 -0.27
CA PRO A 14 11.47 -1.57 -0.74
C PRO A 14 11.91 -2.91 -1.35
N VAL A 15 12.40 -2.84 -2.57
CA VAL A 15 13.03 -3.92 -3.35
C VAL A 15 14.40 -4.30 -2.74
N SER A 16 14.56 -4.19 -1.42
CA SER A 16 15.85 -4.43 -0.74
C SER A 16 16.06 -5.89 -0.35
N PHE A 17 15.08 -6.78 -0.54
CA PHE A 17 15.16 -8.20 -0.14
C PHE A 17 15.16 -9.21 -1.30
N GLN A 18 15.32 -8.77 -2.55
CA GLN A 18 15.34 -9.69 -3.69
C GLN A 18 16.76 -10.09 -4.09
N THR A 19 16.99 -11.40 -4.17
CA THR A 19 18.24 -11.98 -4.69
C THR A 19 18.44 -11.60 -6.17
N ASP A 20 19.68 -11.59 -6.66
CA ASP A 20 20.02 -11.10 -8.01
C ASP A 20 19.30 -11.80 -9.17
N ALA A 21 18.72 -12.98 -8.94
CA ALA A 21 17.88 -13.69 -9.89
C ALA A 21 16.48 -13.05 -10.07
N GLN A 22 15.95 -12.41 -9.03
CA GLN A 22 14.61 -11.79 -9.04
C GLN A 22 14.63 -10.38 -9.68
N LYS A 23 15.75 -9.65 -9.56
CA LYS A 23 15.98 -8.34 -10.18
C LYS A 23 15.85 -8.33 -11.72
N ARG A 24 16.16 -9.45 -12.38
CA ARG A 24 16.21 -9.52 -13.86
C ARG A 24 14.85 -9.70 -14.53
N SER A 25 13.79 -9.96 -13.77
CA SER A 25 12.55 -10.50 -14.34
C SER A 25 11.40 -9.48 -14.53
N ARG A 26 11.47 -8.25 -13.98
CA ARG A 26 10.25 -7.41 -13.84
C ARG A 26 10.41 -5.89 -13.97
N ASN A 27 11.42 -5.39 -14.68
CA ASN A 27 11.44 -3.96 -15.02
C ASN A 27 10.76 -3.75 -16.38
N HIS A 28 9.49 -3.36 -16.38
CA HIS A 28 8.86 -2.73 -17.54
C HIS A 28 8.65 -1.26 -17.21
N GLU A 29 9.48 -0.40 -17.80
CA GLU A 29 9.28 1.05 -17.76
C GLU A 29 8.10 1.41 -18.66
N ALA A 30 7.04 1.96 -18.07
CA ALA A 30 6.04 2.72 -18.80
C ALA A 30 5.71 3.97 -17.98
N ASN A 31 6.08 5.14 -18.53
CA ASN A 31 5.61 6.46 -18.09
C ASN A 31 6.00 6.91 -16.67
N GLY A 32 7.22 6.61 -16.21
CA GLY A 32 7.76 7.20 -14.97
C GLY A 32 7.20 6.60 -13.67
N ALA A 33 6.64 5.39 -13.73
CA ALA A 33 6.26 4.62 -12.56
C ALA A 33 6.94 3.24 -12.61
N GLU A 34 7.64 2.89 -11.53
CA GLU A 34 8.22 1.56 -11.33
C GLU A 34 7.18 0.62 -10.72
N TYR A 35 6.92 -0.52 -11.39
CA TYR A 35 5.97 -1.52 -10.91
C TYR A 35 6.71 -2.80 -10.50
N GLY A 36 6.89 -3.01 -9.18
CA GLY A 36 7.46 -4.23 -8.61
C GLY A 36 6.44 -5.02 -7.78
N SER A 37 6.39 -6.34 -7.94
CA SER A 37 5.48 -7.21 -7.18
C SER A 37 6.10 -7.68 -5.86
N SER A 38 5.68 -7.07 -4.76
CA SER A 38 5.58 -7.67 -3.42
C SER A 38 4.68 -6.74 -2.60
N GLN A 39 3.46 -7.17 -2.26
CA GLN A 39 2.44 -6.31 -1.65
C GLN A 39 2.99 -5.67 -0.36
N ALA A 40 3.01 -4.33 -0.31
CA ALA A 40 3.38 -3.63 0.91
C ALA A 40 2.36 -3.91 2.02
N CYS A 41 2.86 -4.24 3.20
CA CYS A 41 2.05 -4.46 4.39
C CYS A 41 2.39 -3.40 5.44
N PHE A 42 1.40 -3.00 6.21
CA PHE A 42 1.52 -1.94 7.21
C PHE A 42 0.97 -2.42 8.55
N SER A 43 1.65 -2.02 9.63
CA SER A 43 1.15 -2.26 10.99
C SER A 43 0.22 -1.11 11.37
N LEU A 44 -1.06 -1.40 11.55
CA LEU A 44 -2.08 -0.41 11.88
C LEU A 44 -2.07 -0.11 13.39
N PRO A 45 -2.54 1.08 13.81
CA PRO A 45 -2.65 1.43 15.22
C PRO A 45 -3.51 0.45 16.05
N THR A 46 -4.42 -0.27 15.41
CA THR A 46 -5.23 -1.33 16.02
C THR A 46 -4.47 -2.63 16.29
N GLY A 47 -3.23 -2.74 15.83
CA GLY A 47 -2.39 -3.95 15.92
C GLY A 47 -2.52 -4.90 14.73
N ASP A 48 -3.43 -4.62 13.79
CA ASP A 48 -3.58 -5.38 12.55
C ASP A 48 -2.39 -5.15 11.61
N VAL A 49 -1.93 -6.19 10.92
CA VAL A 49 -1.02 -6.05 9.77
C VAL A 49 -1.80 -6.34 8.49
N LEU A 50 -1.92 -5.34 7.61
CA LEU A 50 -2.68 -5.44 6.37
C LEU A 50 -1.86 -4.99 5.15
N GLY A 51 -2.06 -5.68 4.03
CA GLY A 51 -1.53 -5.30 2.72
C GLY A 51 -2.67 -5.03 1.74
N PRO A 52 -2.71 -3.84 1.11
CA PRO A 52 -3.68 -3.51 0.08
C PRO A 52 -3.16 -3.92 -1.31
N ASP A 53 -4.04 -3.97 -2.31
CA ASP A 53 -3.63 -4.19 -3.70
C ASP A 53 -3.01 -2.93 -4.31
N GLY A 54 -3.42 -1.75 -3.82
CA GLY A 54 -2.75 -0.47 -4.08
C GLY A 54 -2.95 0.49 -2.93
N CYS A 55 -2.00 1.39 -2.70
CA CYS A 55 -2.17 2.44 -1.70
C CYS A 55 -1.36 3.70 -2.01
N ALA A 56 -1.70 4.76 -1.31
CA ALA A 56 -0.92 6.00 -1.29
C ALA A 56 -0.76 6.50 0.15
N ILE A 57 0.44 7.01 0.42
CA ILE A 57 0.78 7.67 1.68
C ILE A 57 1.29 9.06 1.34
N LEU A 58 0.69 10.08 1.97
CA LEU A 58 1.16 11.45 1.85
C LEU A 58 2.52 11.58 2.51
N HIS A 59 3.41 12.38 1.90
CA HIS A 59 4.73 12.70 2.45
C HIS A 59 4.66 13.21 3.89
N SER A 60 3.67 14.05 4.20
CA SER A 60 3.46 14.58 5.55
C SER A 60 3.21 13.49 6.58
N ARG A 61 2.50 12.41 6.23
CA ARG A 61 2.25 11.26 7.11
C ARG A 61 3.46 10.33 7.15
N TRP A 62 4.11 10.07 6.02
CA TRP A 62 5.32 9.23 5.98
C TRP A 62 6.48 9.83 6.80
N ASN A 63 6.66 11.13 6.72
CA ASN A 63 7.74 11.84 7.42
C ASN A 63 7.53 11.97 8.93
N THR A 64 6.38 11.54 9.47
CA THR A 64 6.21 11.41 10.92
C THR A 64 6.90 10.16 11.48
N LEU A 65 7.25 9.20 10.63
CA LEU A 65 8.00 8.01 11.04
C LEU A 65 9.47 8.34 11.29
N SER A 66 10.05 7.73 12.31
CA SER A 66 11.51 7.67 12.47
C SER A 66 12.14 6.85 11.35
N ASP A 67 13.44 7.03 11.11
CA ASP A 67 14.13 6.25 10.07
C ASP A 67 14.13 4.74 10.39
N GLU A 68 14.23 4.37 11.67
CA GLU A 68 14.06 2.99 12.12
C GLU A 68 12.67 2.45 11.79
N GLN A 69 11.60 3.23 12.00
CA GLN A 69 10.23 2.82 11.66
C GLN A 69 10.02 2.65 10.15
N LYS A 70 10.70 3.46 9.32
CA LYS A 70 10.66 3.35 7.86
C LYS A 70 11.37 2.10 7.35
N GLU A 71 12.39 1.63 8.07
CA GLU A 71 13.18 0.43 7.75
C GLU A 71 12.51 -0.88 8.20
N GLN A 72 11.48 -0.82 9.05
CA GLN A 72 10.73 -1.99 9.48
C GLN A 72 10.05 -2.69 8.31
N THR A 73 9.93 -4.02 8.39
CA THR A 73 9.24 -4.84 7.38
C THR A 73 7.79 -4.39 7.17
N PHE A 74 7.11 -3.99 8.25
CA PHE A 74 5.74 -3.45 8.24
C PHE A 74 5.70 -2.12 9.00
N PRO A 75 5.98 -0.99 8.32
CA PRO A 75 6.01 0.32 8.97
C PRO A 75 4.70 0.60 9.72
N PRO A 76 4.75 1.21 10.92
CA PRO A 76 3.58 1.42 11.78
C PRO A 76 2.79 2.65 11.34
N ILE A 77 2.16 2.57 10.17
CA ILE A 77 1.48 3.70 9.50
C ILE A 77 0.25 3.21 8.76
N ALA A 78 -0.87 3.92 8.92
CA ALA A 78 -2.04 3.71 8.08
C ALA A 78 -1.90 4.51 6.77
N PRO A 79 -2.05 3.89 5.59
CA PRO A 79 -2.09 4.65 4.34
C PRO A 79 -3.23 5.68 4.32
N ASN A 80 -3.07 6.75 3.54
CA ASN A 80 -4.13 7.75 3.38
C ASN A 80 -5.26 7.19 2.50
N TYR A 81 -4.87 6.50 1.42
CA TYR A 81 -5.79 5.88 0.48
C TYR A 81 -5.40 4.44 0.21
N ILE A 82 -6.38 3.54 0.14
CA ILE A 82 -6.19 2.14 -0.27
C ILE A 82 -7.14 1.73 -1.40
N VAL A 83 -6.72 0.76 -2.19
CA VAL A 83 -7.52 0.05 -3.19
C VAL A 83 -7.42 -1.44 -2.93
N GLU A 84 -8.57 -2.09 -2.91
CA GLU A 84 -8.71 -3.55 -2.89
C GLU A 84 -9.35 -4.02 -4.19
N LEU A 85 -8.74 -5.03 -4.81
CA LEU A 85 -9.26 -5.68 -5.99
C LEU A 85 -10.07 -6.90 -5.54
N ARG A 86 -11.38 -6.87 -5.76
CA ARG A 86 -12.25 -8.01 -5.49
C ARG A 86 -12.42 -8.84 -6.75
N SER A 87 -11.88 -10.05 -6.74
CA SER A 87 -12.13 -11.07 -7.76
C SER A 87 -13.52 -11.69 -7.64
N ARG A 88 -13.98 -12.37 -8.70
CA ARG A 88 -15.23 -13.15 -8.67
C ARG A 88 -15.26 -14.25 -7.59
N SER A 89 -14.11 -14.79 -7.21
CA SER A 89 -13.99 -15.82 -6.18
C SER A 89 -14.05 -15.29 -4.76
N ASP A 90 -13.86 -13.99 -4.56
CA ASP A 90 -13.83 -13.41 -3.21
C ASP A 90 -15.22 -13.31 -2.59
N SER A 91 -15.32 -13.73 -1.33
CA SER A 91 -16.54 -13.54 -0.56
C SER A 91 -16.77 -12.03 -0.31
N PRO A 92 -17.97 -11.49 -0.63
CA PRO A 92 -18.32 -10.12 -0.29
C PRO A 92 -18.14 -9.82 1.21
N GLN A 93 -18.41 -10.80 2.07
CA GLN A 93 -18.28 -10.67 3.52
C GLN A 93 -16.81 -10.59 3.96
N GLN A 94 -15.90 -11.29 3.27
CA GLN A 94 -14.46 -11.20 3.53
C GLN A 94 -13.93 -9.82 3.15
N VAL A 95 -14.27 -9.33 1.95
CA VAL A 95 -13.86 -7.98 1.50
C VAL A 95 -14.42 -6.90 2.42
N HIS A 96 -15.70 -6.99 2.79
CA HIS A 96 -16.31 -6.04 3.72
C HIS A 96 -15.61 -6.05 5.10
N ARG A 97 -15.21 -7.23 5.61
CA ARG A 97 -14.46 -7.33 6.86
C ARG A 97 -13.06 -6.71 6.74
N LYS A 98 -12.37 -6.92 5.62
CA LYS A 98 -11.06 -6.30 5.35
C LYS A 98 -11.17 -4.78 5.32
N MET A 99 -12.18 -4.22 4.62
CA MET A 99 -12.43 -2.78 4.61
C MET A 99 -12.75 -2.20 5.98
N LYS A 100 -13.48 -2.93 6.85
CA LYS A 100 -13.70 -2.49 8.23
C LYS A 100 -12.41 -2.40 9.03
N ARG A 101 -11.52 -3.39 8.90
CA ARG A 101 -10.20 -3.36 9.54
C ARG A 101 -9.35 -2.18 9.06
N TRP A 102 -9.42 -1.84 7.77
CA TRP A 102 -8.77 -0.64 7.24
C TRP A 102 -9.32 0.65 7.86
N MET A 103 -10.65 0.80 7.91
CA MET A 103 -11.31 1.97 8.50
C MET A 103 -10.98 2.11 10.00
N GLU A 104 -11.08 1.01 10.75
CA GLU A 104 -10.74 0.98 12.18
C GLU A 104 -9.24 1.25 12.41
N GLY A 105 -8.40 0.82 11.47
CA GLY A 105 -6.96 1.05 11.48
C GLY A 105 -6.51 2.43 11.00
N GLY A 106 -7.41 3.38 10.77
CA GLY A 106 -7.06 4.79 10.51
C GLY A 106 -6.70 5.12 9.06
N VAL A 107 -7.15 4.31 8.09
CA VAL A 107 -7.16 4.72 6.68
C VAL A 107 -8.21 5.80 6.46
N ASP A 108 -7.87 6.85 5.72
CA ASP A 108 -8.78 7.99 5.52
C ASP A 108 -9.87 7.65 4.48
N GLU A 109 -9.46 7.03 3.37
CA GLU A 109 -10.33 6.70 2.25
C GLU A 109 -9.97 5.33 1.64
N GLY A 110 -10.97 4.61 1.11
CA GLY A 110 -10.74 3.30 0.51
C GLY A 110 -11.71 2.97 -0.61
N GLY A 111 -11.18 2.38 -1.68
CA GLY A 111 -11.93 1.90 -2.85
C GLY A 111 -11.91 0.38 -2.98
N ILE A 112 -13.00 -0.19 -3.49
CA ILE A 112 -13.05 -1.59 -3.95
C ILE A 112 -13.27 -1.57 -5.46
N ASP A 113 -12.32 -2.11 -6.21
CA ASP A 113 -12.55 -2.46 -7.62
C ASP A 113 -13.20 -3.85 -7.72
N ARG A 114 -14.18 -3.99 -8.60
CA ARG A 114 -14.92 -5.23 -8.86
C ARG A 114 -14.78 -5.70 -10.31
N SER A 115 -13.79 -5.17 -11.03
CA SER A 115 -13.55 -5.46 -12.44
C SER A 115 -12.96 -6.85 -12.71
N LEU A 116 -12.51 -7.57 -11.67
CA LEU A 116 -11.87 -8.91 -11.76
C LEU A 116 -12.86 -10.08 -11.57
#